data_AF-A0A534IXU4-F1
#
_entry.id   AF-A0A534IXU4-F1
#
_cell.length_a   1.000
_cell.length_b   1.000
_cell.length_c   1.000
_cell.angle_alpha   90.00
_cell.angle_beta   90.00
_cell.angle_gamma   90.00
#
_symmetry.space_group_name_H-M   'P 1'
#
loop_
_entity.id
_entity.type
_entity.pdbx_description
1 polymer ?
#
loop_
_entity_poly.entity_id
_entity_poly.type
_entity_poly.pdbx_seq_one_letter_code
_entity_poly.pdbx_strand_id
1 'polypeptide(L)'
;MALVALVFFLLVQVPTPNPRSAISGPPPATRVISFRTDASPEEIQAAGAELLESYGAFAVARGGEGSLALVKAQGRYANPLEGSSTLQLLGGIVDLATLVPRPASDWPIDSRGETVGVVHFHAPIKAEWKDALQALGLQVLRYLPQDAFVVRGPSTAFDRSSSLPYVDWLGPYAPSWKVRPDIPTGSLLDVRILVFPGESPETVEAWLGHQGIPPASPSASGPGVIGTFGGGDFRWTRARIP
;
A
#
# COMPACT_ATOMS: atom_id res chain seq x y z
N MET A 1 -26.13 53.97 77.33
CA MET A 1 -24.69 53.76 77.09
C MET A 1 -24.55 52.42 76.39
N ALA A 2 -24.38 52.46 75.06
CA ALA A 2 -24.54 51.31 74.18
C ALA A 2 -23.27 50.46 74.13
N LEU A 3 -23.45 49.13 74.23
CA LEU A 3 -22.43 48.10 74.17
C LEU A 3 -22.29 47.61 72.72
N VAL A 4 -21.06 47.57 72.23
CA VAL A 4 -20.67 47.06 70.91
C VAL A 4 -20.81 45.54 70.88
N ALA A 5 -21.49 45.00 69.86
CA ALA A 5 -21.50 43.57 69.57
C ALA A 5 -20.90 43.33 68.17
N LEU A 6 -19.81 42.56 68.17
CA LEU A 6 -19.04 42.11 67.03
C LEU A 6 -19.76 40.91 66.37
N VAL A 7 -20.05 40.96 65.07
CA VAL A 7 -20.56 39.80 64.32
C VAL A 7 -19.58 39.48 63.19
N PHE A 8 -19.04 38.27 63.25
CA PHE A 8 -18.18 37.63 62.25
C PHE A 8 -19.05 37.08 61.11
N PHE A 9 -18.76 37.42 59.86
CA PHE A 9 -19.32 36.74 58.69
C PHE A 9 -18.24 35.91 58.00
N LEU A 10 -18.49 34.60 57.91
CA LEU A 10 -17.66 33.60 57.26
C LEU A 10 -17.89 33.66 55.73
N LEU A 11 -16.88 34.07 54.97
CA LEU A 11 -16.91 34.05 53.49
C LEU A 11 -16.57 32.65 52.98
N VAL A 12 -17.57 31.91 52.49
CA VAL A 12 -17.37 30.70 51.68
C VAL A 12 -17.27 31.14 50.23
N GLN A 13 -16.08 31.03 49.63
CA GLN A 13 -15.90 31.27 48.20
C GLN A 13 -16.39 30.07 47.40
N VAL A 14 -17.45 30.28 46.61
CA VAL A 14 -17.91 29.30 45.61
C VAL A 14 -17.11 29.54 44.32
N PRO A 15 -16.43 28.53 43.75
CA PRO A 15 -15.69 28.71 42.49
C PRO A 15 -16.67 28.94 41.35
N THR A 16 -16.54 30.07 40.65
CA THR A 16 -17.25 30.32 39.39
C THR A 16 -16.74 29.37 38.30
N PRO A 17 -17.59 28.62 37.58
CA PRO A 17 -17.15 27.83 36.44
C PRO A 17 -16.75 28.78 35.30
N ASN A 18 -15.47 28.75 34.91
CA ASN A 18 -14.98 29.44 33.72
C ASN A 18 -15.75 28.95 32.48
N PRO A 19 -16.13 29.85 31.54
CA PRO A 19 -16.57 29.42 30.23
C PRO A 19 -15.41 28.68 29.57
N ARG A 20 -15.56 27.36 29.36
CA ARG A 20 -14.61 26.56 28.59
C ARG A 20 -14.50 27.19 27.21
N SER A 21 -13.32 27.70 26.87
CA SER A 21 -12.90 27.86 25.49
C SER A 21 -13.12 26.53 24.79
N ALA A 22 -14.10 26.49 23.89
CA ALA A 22 -14.25 25.38 22.98
C ALA A 22 -12.95 25.32 22.18
N ILE A 23 -12.16 24.27 22.43
CA ILE A 23 -11.02 23.91 21.60
C ILE A 23 -11.64 23.57 20.24
N SER A 24 -11.69 24.55 19.33
CA SER A 24 -11.85 24.30 17.91
C SER A 24 -10.55 23.66 17.44
N GLY A 25 -10.40 22.38 17.74
CA GLY A 25 -9.48 21.54 16.99
C GLY A 25 -9.97 21.46 15.55
N PRO A 26 -9.08 21.19 14.58
CA PRO A 26 -9.53 20.77 13.26
C PRO A 26 -10.53 19.63 13.44
N PRO A 27 -11.63 19.58 12.67
CA PRO A 27 -12.54 18.44 12.72
C PRO A 27 -11.71 17.16 12.60
N PRO A 28 -11.97 16.12 13.40
CA PRO A 28 -11.24 14.86 13.27
C PRO A 28 -11.33 14.48 11.79
N ALA A 29 -10.17 14.36 11.14
CA ALA A 29 -10.11 13.98 9.74
C ALA A 29 -10.95 12.71 9.61
N THR A 30 -12.10 12.82 8.95
CA THR A 30 -13.07 11.74 8.91
C THR A 30 -12.38 10.60 8.19
N ARG A 31 -12.01 9.54 8.93
CA ARG A 31 -11.20 8.47 8.37
C ARG A 31 -12.00 7.82 7.26
N VAL A 32 -11.53 8.01 6.04
CA VAL A 32 -12.13 7.42 4.85
C VAL A 32 -11.80 5.93 4.88
N ILE A 33 -12.83 5.10 4.78
CA ILE A 33 -12.74 3.65 4.78
C ILE A 33 -13.39 3.10 3.52
N SER A 34 -12.74 2.12 2.89
CA SER A 34 -13.40 1.28 1.89
C SER A 34 -14.03 0.09 2.60
N PHE A 35 -15.23 -0.31 2.19
CA PHE A 35 -15.94 -1.45 2.77
C PHE A 35 -16.74 -2.21 1.72
N ARG A 36 -16.87 -3.51 1.93
CA ARG A 36 -17.68 -4.40 1.12
C ARG A 36 -19.10 -4.45 1.67
N THR A 37 -20.12 -4.32 0.82
CA THR A 37 -21.53 -4.32 1.22
C THR A 37 -22.43 -5.03 0.20
N ASP A 38 -23.60 -5.51 0.63
CA ASP A 38 -24.68 -5.97 -0.26
C ASP A 38 -25.78 -4.90 -0.49
N ALA A 39 -25.56 -3.68 0.02
CA ALA A 39 -26.45 -2.54 -0.20
C ALA A 39 -26.49 -2.12 -1.67
N SER A 40 -27.64 -1.61 -2.11
CA SER A 40 -27.80 -1.05 -3.45
C SER A 40 -27.01 0.26 -3.60
N PRO A 41 -26.67 0.69 -4.83
CA PRO A 41 -26.06 2.01 -5.06
C PRO A 41 -26.83 3.17 -4.43
N GLU A 42 -28.16 3.11 -4.44
CA GLU A 42 -29.03 4.13 -3.84
C GLU A 42 -28.90 4.16 -2.31
N GLU A 43 -28.83 2.99 -1.67
CA GLU A 43 -28.65 2.88 -0.21
C GLU A 43 -27.25 3.35 0.21
N ILE A 44 -26.21 3.02 -0.57
CA ILE A 44 -24.83 3.49 -0.36
C ILE A 44 -24.78 5.02 -0.41
N GLN A 45 -25.39 5.62 -1.43
CA GLN A 45 -25.44 7.07 -1.60
C GLN A 45 -26.26 7.75 -0.49
N ALA A 46 -27.40 7.16 -0.10
CA ALA A 46 -28.23 7.66 1.00
C ALA A 46 -27.50 7.61 2.36
N ALA A 47 -26.57 6.66 2.54
CA ALA A 47 -25.68 6.59 3.70
C ALA A 47 -24.49 7.57 3.62
N GLY A 48 -24.39 8.38 2.57
CA GLY A 48 -23.31 9.34 2.34
C GLY A 48 -21.98 8.69 1.97
N ALA A 49 -22.00 7.46 1.46
CA ALA A 49 -20.83 6.79 0.89
C ALA A 49 -20.83 6.89 -0.64
N GLU A 50 -19.65 6.79 -1.22
CA GLU A 50 -19.41 6.70 -2.65
C GLU A 50 -19.36 5.22 -3.08
N LEU A 51 -20.09 4.87 -4.14
CA LEU A 51 -19.93 3.57 -4.77
C LEU A 51 -18.62 3.56 -5.58
N LEU A 52 -17.67 2.69 -5.20
CA LEU A 52 -16.43 2.52 -5.96
C LEU A 52 -16.61 1.49 -7.08
N GLU A 53 -17.20 0.34 -6.78
CA GLU A 53 -17.35 -0.72 -7.77
C GLU A 53 -18.44 -1.75 -7.40
N SER A 54 -19.10 -2.33 -8.39
CA SER A 54 -20.09 -3.40 -8.28
C SER A 54 -19.58 -4.74 -8.80
N TYR A 55 -19.88 -5.81 -8.06
CA TYR A 55 -19.50 -7.21 -8.37
C TYR A 55 -20.73 -8.13 -8.49
N GLY A 56 -21.94 -7.55 -8.60
CA GLY A 56 -23.20 -8.27 -8.66
C GLY A 56 -23.66 -8.79 -7.30
N ALA A 57 -22.89 -9.68 -6.67
CA ALA A 57 -23.21 -10.24 -5.35
C ALA A 57 -22.89 -9.29 -4.19
N PHE A 58 -22.06 -8.27 -4.44
CA PHE A 58 -21.69 -7.23 -3.49
C PHE A 58 -21.19 -6.00 -4.24
N ALA A 59 -21.08 -4.89 -3.54
CA ALA A 59 -20.42 -3.68 -3.97
C ALA A 59 -19.28 -3.33 -3.00
N VAL A 60 -18.32 -2.55 -3.50
CA VAL A 60 -17.32 -1.86 -2.68
C VAL A 60 -17.69 -0.38 -2.66
N ALA A 61 -17.80 0.17 -1.46
CA ALA A 61 -18.09 1.57 -1.23
C ALA A 61 -16.98 2.23 -0.40
N ARG A 62 -16.85 3.55 -0.53
CA ARG A 62 -15.92 4.38 0.21
C ARG A 62 -16.69 5.44 0.98
N GLY A 63 -16.46 5.54 2.27
CA GLY A 63 -17.14 6.52 3.12
C GLY A 63 -16.48 6.66 4.47
N GLY A 64 -17.09 7.42 5.38
CA GLY A 64 -16.64 7.46 6.77
C GLY A 64 -17.15 6.26 7.58
N GLU A 65 -16.66 6.11 8.82
CA GLU A 65 -17.18 5.13 9.78
C GLU A 65 -18.70 5.26 10.00
N GLY A 66 -19.21 6.50 9.96
CA GLY A 66 -20.65 6.77 10.05
C GLY A 66 -21.46 6.16 8.90
N SER A 67 -20.95 6.24 7.67
CA SER A 67 -21.61 5.63 6.51
C SER A 67 -21.64 4.11 6.61
N LEU A 68 -20.54 3.49 7.01
CA LEU A 68 -20.50 2.05 7.29
C LEU A 68 -21.53 1.65 8.37
N ALA A 69 -21.61 2.41 9.47
CA ALA A 69 -22.54 2.15 10.55
C ALA A 69 -24.01 2.30 10.10
N LEU A 70 -24.32 3.29 9.26
CA LEU A 70 -25.65 3.50 8.70
C LEU A 70 -26.08 2.32 7.81
N VAL A 71 -25.20 1.87 6.92
CA VAL A 71 -25.47 0.70 6.06
C VAL A 71 -25.72 -0.55 6.93
N LYS A 72 -24.92 -0.78 7.97
CA LYS A 72 -25.17 -1.86 8.94
C LYS A 72 -26.51 -1.72 9.65
N ALA A 73 -26.87 -0.50 10.08
CA ALA A 73 -28.12 -0.23 10.80
C ALA A 73 -29.36 -0.45 9.92
N GLN A 74 -29.23 -0.32 8.60
CA GLN A 74 -30.26 -0.67 7.62
C GLN A 74 -30.40 -2.19 7.40
N GLY A 75 -29.67 -3.02 8.15
CA GLY A 75 -29.72 -4.48 8.06
C GLY A 75 -28.91 -5.05 6.88
N ARG A 76 -28.10 -4.23 6.21
CA ARG A 76 -27.22 -4.65 5.12
C ARG A 76 -25.91 -5.20 5.65
N TYR A 77 -25.33 -6.16 4.92
CA TYR A 77 -23.95 -6.57 5.14
C TYR A 77 -23.05 -5.38 4.84
N ALA A 78 -22.12 -5.06 5.74
CA ALA A 78 -21.07 -4.08 5.45
C ALA A 78 -19.84 -4.38 6.30
N ASN A 79 -18.67 -4.63 5.70
CA ASN A 79 -17.44 -4.88 6.44
C ASN A 79 -16.27 -4.11 5.82
N PRO A 80 -15.37 -3.52 6.65
CA PRO A 80 -14.17 -2.87 6.16
C PRO A 80 -13.37 -3.77 5.21
N LEU A 81 -12.85 -3.17 4.14
CA LEU A 81 -11.92 -3.82 3.24
C LEU A 81 -10.51 -3.59 3.79
N GLU A 82 -10.08 -4.54 4.63
CA GLU A 82 -8.77 -4.51 5.29
C GLU A 82 -7.64 -4.36 4.27
N GLY A 83 -6.74 -3.41 4.52
CA GLY A 83 -5.58 -3.18 3.64
C GLY A 83 -5.90 -2.53 2.29
N SER A 84 -7.08 -1.95 2.10
CA SER A 84 -7.50 -1.28 0.84
C SER A 84 -6.68 -0.06 0.41
N SER A 85 -5.70 0.37 1.21
CA SER A 85 -4.73 1.41 0.85
C SER A 85 -3.30 1.01 1.20
N THR A 86 -3.03 -0.25 1.53
CA THR A 86 -1.72 -0.67 2.02
C THR A 86 -1.16 -1.84 1.23
N LEU A 87 0.16 -1.86 1.05
CA LEU A 87 0.87 -3.01 0.51
C LEU A 87 1.70 -3.67 1.61
N GLN A 88 1.50 -4.97 1.80
CA GLN A 88 2.36 -5.78 2.67
C GLN A 88 3.50 -6.37 1.85
N LEU A 89 4.69 -5.80 2.00
CA LEU A 89 5.88 -6.16 1.23
C LEU A 89 6.99 -6.66 2.16
N LEU A 90 8.08 -7.19 1.59
CA LEU A 90 9.17 -7.70 2.38
C LEU A 90 9.86 -6.60 3.21
N GLY A 91 9.89 -5.37 2.69
CA GLY A 91 10.37 -4.18 3.40
C GLY A 91 9.42 -3.63 4.47
N GLY A 92 8.26 -4.25 4.68
CA GLY A 92 7.25 -3.80 5.64
C GLY A 92 5.97 -3.33 4.97
N ILE A 93 5.10 -2.72 5.76
CA ILE A 93 3.81 -2.18 5.31
C ILE A 93 4.03 -0.80 4.71
N VAL A 94 3.54 -0.59 3.49
CA VAL A 94 3.52 0.71 2.81
C VAL A 94 2.09 1.20 2.77
N ASP A 95 1.82 2.37 3.35
CA ASP A 95 0.51 3.02 3.24
C ASP A 95 0.48 3.94 2.01
N LEU A 96 -0.19 3.49 0.95
CA LEU A 96 -0.29 4.18 -0.33
C LEU A 96 -1.10 5.48 -0.23
N ALA A 97 -2.02 5.59 0.74
CA ALA A 97 -2.78 6.83 0.95
C ALA A 97 -1.90 7.99 1.45
N THR A 98 -0.71 7.69 1.97
CA THR A 98 0.29 8.69 2.38
C THR A 98 1.23 9.10 1.25
N LEU A 99 1.21 8.36 0.14
CA LEU A 99 2.06 8.61 -1.02
C LEU A 99 1.35 9.45 -2.07
N VAL A 100 2.14 10.10 -2.94
CA VAL A 100 1.59 10.73 -4.14
C VAL A 100 1.06 9.63 -5.07
N PRO A 101 -0.21 9.68 -5.53
CA PRO A 101 -0.82 8.65 -6.39
C PRO A 101 -0.06 8.36 -7.69
N ARG A 102 0.64 9.37 -8.21
CA ARG A 102 1.57 9.26 -9.34
C ARG A 102 2.80 10.14 -9.05
N PRO A 103 3.87 9.61 -8.45
CA PRO A 103 5.05 10.41 -8.18
C PRO A 103 5.78 10.73 -9.49
N ALA A 104 6.29 11.96 -9.60
CA ALA A 104 7.12 12.43 -10.71
C ALA A 104 8.57 11.90 -10.65
N SER A 105 8.85 10.94 -9.77
CA SER A 105 10.17 10.37 -9.51
C SER A 105 10.86 9.87 -10.78
N ASP A 106 12.19 9.86 -10.77
CA ASP A 106 12.98 9.23 -11.83
C ASP A 106 12.71 7.73 -11.85
N TRP A 107 12.06 7.26 -12.91
CA TRP A 107 11.81 5.84 -13.13
C TRP A 107 13.09 5.19 -13.64
N PRO A 108 13.54 4.07 -13.06
CA PRO A 108 14.65 3.32 -13.63
C PRO A 108 14.21 2.74 -14.97
N ILE A 109 14.73 3.29 -16.06
CA ILE A 109 14.46 2.83 -17.43
C ILE A 109 15.58 1.87 -17.85
N ASP A 110 15.20 0.73 -18.40
CA ASP A 110 16.11 -0.27 -18.92
C ASP A 110 16.55 0.02 -20.36
N SER A 111 17.44 -0.82 -20.90
CA SER A 111 17.95 -0.68 -22.27
C SER A 111 16.89 -0.78 -23.37
N ARG A 112 15.69 -1.29 -23.06
CA ARG A 112 14.55 -1.38 -23.99
C ARG A 112 13.63 -0.16 -23.90
N GLY A 113 13.94 0.80 -23.03
CA GLY A 113 13.07 1.96 -22.78
C GLY A 113 11.89 1.63 -21.85
N GLU A 114 11.93 0.50 -21.15
CA GLU A 114 10.87 0.06 -20.25
C GLU A 114 11.25 0.29 -18.78
N THR A 115 10.24 0.35 -17.92
CA THR A 115 10.44 0.44 -16.47
C THR A 115 9.50 -0.50 -15.73
N VAL A 116 9.81 -0.76 -14.45
CA VAL A 116 9.03 -1.64 -13.58
C VAL A 116 8.35 -0.81 -12.50
N GLY A 117 7.03 -0.94 -12.42
CA GLY A 117 6.20 -0.23 -11.47
C GLY A 117 5.24 -1.15 -10.74
N VAL A 118 4.52 -0.54 -9.80
CA VAL A 118 3.37 -1.14 -9.13
C VAL A 118 2.13 -0.33 -9.49
N VAL A 119 1.05 -1.04 -9.81
CA VAL A 119 -0.30 -0.50 -9.99
C VAL A 119 -1.17 -1.10 -8.91
N HIS A 120 -1.75 -0.27 -8.06
CA HIS A 120 -2.70 -0.67 -7.02
C HIS A 120 -4.11 -0.24 -7.41
N PHE A 121 -5.08 -1.03 -6.96
CA PHE A 121 -6.49 -0.85 -7.29
C PHE A 121 -7.29 -0.58 -6.01
N HIS A 122 -8.30 0.30 -6.10
CA HIS A 122 -9.10 0.68 -4.93
C HIS A 122 -10.11 -0.39 -4.46
N ALA A 123 -10.19 -1.53 -5.16
CA ALA A 123 -11.14 -2.61 -4.93
C ALA A 123 -10.62 -3.94 -5.53
N PRO A 124 -11.23 -5.09 -5.21
CA PRO A 124 -10.81 -6.40 -5.71
C PRO A 124 -10.64 -6.43 -7.23
N ILE A 125 -9.47 -6.85 -7.70
CA ILE A 125 -9.12 -6.74 -9.13
C ILE A 125 -10.08 -7.56 -10.00
N LYS A 126 -10.68 -6.90 -11.01
CA LYS A 126 -11.44 -7.56 -12.07
C LYS A 126 -10.56 -7.99 -13.24
N ALA A 127 -10.99 -9.01 -13.98
CA ALA A 127 -10.23 -9.54 -15.12
C ALA A 127 -10.04 -8.47 -16.21
N GLU A 128 -11.10 -7.71 -16.52
CA GLU A 128 -11.09 -6.64 -17.50
C GLU A 128 -10.12 -5.50 -17.16
N TRP A 129 -9.79 -5.29 -15.88
CA TRP A 129 -8.82 -4.27 -15.47
C TRP A 129 -7.40 -4.69 -15.79
N LYS A 130 -7.08 -5.97 -15.58
CA LYS A 130 -5.81 -6.56 -16.00
C LYS A 130 -5.66 -6.46 -17.53
N ASP A 131 -6.71 -6.83 -18.26
CA ASP A 131 -6.71 -6.79 -19.72
C ASP A 131 -6.54 -5.35 -20.26
N ALA A 132 -7.15 -4.37 -19.58
CA ALA A 132 -6.97 -2.95 -19.90
C ALA A 132 -5.54 -2.47 -19.68
N LEU A 133 -4.87 -2.87 -18.59
CA LEU A 133 -3.43 -2.56 -18.42
C LEU A 133 -2.60 -3.14 -19.58
N GLN A 134 -2.89 -4.38 -19.98
CA GLN A 134 -2.20 -5.04 -21.10
C GLN A 134 -2.46 -4.34 -22.43
N ALA A 135 -3.70 -3.92 -22.70
CA ALA A 135 -4.06 -3.16 -23.90
C ALA A 135 -3.36 -1.78 -23.95
N LEU A 136 -3.03 -1.20 -22.79
CA LEU A 136 -2.24 0.03 -22.68
C LEU A 136 -0.73 -0.22 -22.81
N GLY A 137 -0.28 -1.46 -22.98
CA GLY A 137 1.13 -1.82 -23.16
C GLY A 137 1.87 -2.12 -21.86
N LEU A 138 1.16 -2.37 -20.76
CA LEU A 138 1.77 -2.87 -19.53
C LEU A 138 1.73 -4.39 -19.47
N GLN A 139 2.89 -5.02 -19.37
CA GLN A 139 3.02 -6.44 -19.06
C GLN A 139 2.86 -6.66 -17.56
N VAL A 140 1.87 -7.46 -17.16
CA VAL A 140 1.71 -7.89 -15.76
C VAL A 140 2.74 -8.97 -15.43
N LEU A 141 3.65 -8.65 -14.50
CA LEU A 141 4.74 -9.54 -14.09
C LEU A 141 4.36 -10.41 -12.89
N ARG A 142 3.65 -9.82 -11.92
CA ARG A 142 3.33 -10.50 -10.66
C ARG A 142 2.15 -9.84 -9.95
N TYR A 143 1.30 -10.65 -9.31
CA TYR A 143 0.33 -10.18 -8.32
C TYR A 143 0.98 -9.92 -6.96
N LEU A 144 0.65 -8.79 -6.36
CA LEU A 144 0.95 -8.45 -4.98
C LEU A 144 -0.35 -8.56 -4.16
N PRO A 145 -0.30 -9.08 -2.92
CA PRO A 145 -1.43 -8.99 -2.01
C PRO A 145 -1.93 -7.54 -1.86
N GLN A 146 -3.19 -7.38 -1.44
CA GLN A 146 -3.89 -6.08 -1.39
C GLN A 146 -4.03 -5.46 -2.78
N ASP A 147 -4.58 -6.25 -3.73
CA ASP A 147 -5.08 -5.75 -5.01
C ASP A 147 -4.09 -4.87 -5.76
N ALA A 148 -2.88 -5.40 -6.01
CA ALA A 148 -1.88 -4.72 -6.82
C ALA A 148 -1.13 -5.66 -7.77
N PHE A 149 -0.57 -5.07 -8.83
CA PHE A 149 0.31 -5.75 -9.77
C PHE A 149 1.68 -5.07 -9.83
N VAL A 150 2.73 -5.88 -9.87
CA VAL A 150 4.01 -5.45 -10.46
C VAL A 150 3.88 -5.58 -11.98
N VAL A 151 4.18 -4.50 -12.68
CA VAL A 151 4.06 -4.41 -14.14
C VAL A 151 5.33 -3.85 -14.77
N ARG A 152 5.53 -4.15 -16.05
CA ARG A 152 6.59 -3.59 -16.89
C ARG A 152 5.99 -2.91 -18.12
N GLY A 153 6.58 -1.81 -18.55
CA GLY A 153 6.28 -1.21 -19.86
C GLY A 153 6.94 0.15 -20.03
N PRO A 154 6.66 0.86 -21.14
CA PRO A 154 7.17 2.21 -21.35
C PRO A 154 6.49 3.20 -20.40
N SER A 155 7.17 4.32 -20.07
CA SER A 155 6.61 5.36 -19.20
C SER A 155 5.24 5.89 -19.65
N THR A 156 5.04 6.01 -20.96
CA THR A 156 3.77 6.44 -21.57
C THR A 156 2.60 5.47 -21.33
N ALA A 157 2.88 4.19 -21.09
CA ALA A 157 1.84 3.23 -20.70
C ALA A 157 1.38 3.49 -19.26
N PHE A 158 2.32 3.76 -18.35
CA PHE A 158 1.99 4.14 -16.96
C PHE A 158 1.18 5.43 -16.88
N ASP A 159 1.49 6.42 -17.72
CA ASP A 159 0.74 7.69 -17.75
C ASP A 159 -0.69 7.52 -18.27
N ARG A 160 -0.93 6.58 -19.20
CA ARG A 160 -2.29 6.24 -19.63
C ARG A 160 -3.03 5.44 -18.56
N SER A 161 -2.35 4.54 -17.88
CA SER A 161 -2.95 3.70 -16.82
C SER A 161 -3.31 4.48 -15.56
N SER A 162 -2.62 5.58 -15.23
CA SER A 162 -2.99 6.43 -14.09
C SER A 162 -4.32 7.15 -14.26
N SER A 163 -4.87 7.19 -15.48
CA SER A 163 -6.18 7.77 -15.79
C SER A 163 -7.32 6.76 -15.66
N LEU A 164 -7.03 5.49 -15.35
CA LEU A 164 -8.06 4.47 -15.18
C LEU A 164 -8.78 4.67 -13.85
N PRO A 165 -10.13 4.63 -13.82
CA PRO A 165 -10.90 4.99 -12.63
C PRO A 165 -10.68 4.04 -11.45
N TYR A 166 -10.29 2.80 -11.74
CA TYR A 166 -10.04 1.75 -10.74
C TYR A 166 -8.62 1.73 -10.18
N VAL A 167 -7.73 2.58 -10.69
CA VAL A 167 -6.35 2.74 -10.21
C VAL A 167 -6.29 3.91 -9.24
N ASP A 168 -5.94 3.65 -7.99
CA ASP A 168 -5.77 4.68 -6.96
C ASP A 168 -4.30 5.01 -6.65
N TRP A 169 -3.37 4.14 -7.05
CA TRP A 169 -1.95 4.43 -6.93
C TRP A 169 -1.12 3.73 -8.02
N LEU A 170 -0.15 4.47 -8.58
CA LEU A 170 0.79 4.00 -9.58
C LEU A 170 2.17 4.63 -9.32
N GLY A 171 3.21 3.80 -9.19
CA GLY A 171 4.56 4.29 -8.90
C GLY A 171 5.68 3.28 -9.14
N PRO A 172 6.96 3.72 -9.06
CA PRO A 172 8.10 2.86 -9.32
C PRO A 172 8.20 1.75 -8.28
N TYR A 173 8.63 0.55 -8.69
CA TYR A 173 8.78 -0.55 -7.75
C TYR A 173 10.08 -0.42 -6.94
N ALA A 174 10.00 0.29 -5.81
CA ALA A 174 11.13 0.73 -5.02
C ALA A 174 12.01 -0.43 -4.49
N PRO A 175 13.35 -0.30 -4.50
CA PRO A 175 14.25 -1.30 -3.95
C PRO A 175 14.02 -1.61 -2.46
N SER A 176 13.71 -0.58 -1.66
CA SER A 176 13.46 -0.71 -0.22
C SER A 176 12.28 -1.62 0.12
N TRP A 177 11.35 -1.83 -0.81
CA TRP A 177 10.20 -2.71 -0.61
C TRP A 177 10.54 -4.20 -0.73
N LYS A 178 11.70 -4.52 -1.31
CA LYS A 178 12.13 -5.88 -1.67
C LYS A 178 13.08 -6.49 -0.63
N VAL A 179 13.44 -5.74 0.41
CA VAL A 179 14.51 -6.06 1.35
C VAL A 179 13.99 -5.83 2.77
N ARG A 180 14.18 -6.79 3.68
CA ARG A 180 13.73 -6.61 5.07
C ARG A 180 14.55 -5.55 5.79
N PRO A 181 13.95 -4.77 6.70
CA PRO A 181 14.69 -3.76 7.47
C PRO A 181 15.62 -4.36 8.53
N ASP A 182 15.39 -5.60 8.95
CA ASP A 182 16.13 -6.30 10.02
C ASP A 182 17.28 -7.17 9.50
N ILE A 183 17.78 -6.90 8.29
CA ILE A 183 18.86 -7.68 7.71
C ILE A 183 20.17 -7.45 8.50
N PRO A 184 20.80 -8.52 9.02
CA PRO A 184 22.07 -8.41 9.72
C PRO A 184 23.16 -7.81 8.82
N THR A 185 23.91 -6.84 9.35
CA THR A 185 25.08 -6.27 8.68
C THR A 185 26.34 -6.99 9.12
N GLY A 186 27.24 -7.34 8.19
CA GLY A 186 28.53 -7.96 8.52
C GLY A 186 28.51 -9.49 8.63
N SER A 187 27.50 -10.15 8.06
CA SER A 187 27.41 -11.61 7.99
C SER A 187 27.03 -12.04 6.59
N LEU A 188 27.49 -13.21 6.15
CA LEU A 188 27.06 -13.76 4.87
C LEU A 188 25.57 -14.09 4.88
N LEU A 189 24.83 -13.50 3.96
CA LEU A 189 23.41 -13.70 3.76
C LEU A 189 23.16 -14.65 2.60
N ASP A 190 22.40 -15.71 2.84
CA ASP A 190 21.85 -16.55 1.77
C ASP A 190 20.62 -15.86 1.19
N VAL A 191 20.74 -15.39 -0.05
CA VAL A 191 19.69 -14.64 -0.74
C VAL A 191 19.17 -15.40 -1.95
N ARG A 192 17.88 -15.20 -2.21
CA ARG A 192 17.21 -15.65 -3.44
C ARG A 192 16.78 -14.43 -4.23
N ILE A 193 17.38 -14.26 -5.39
CA ILE A 193 17.11 -13.13 -6.28
C ILE A 193 16.14 -13.63 -7.35
N LEU A 194 14.88 -13.20 -7.25
CA LEU A 194 13.87 -13.52 -8.26
C LEU A 194 14.09 -12.70 -9.52
N VAL A 195 13.93 -13.37 -10.66
CA VAL A 195 14.11 -12.80 -11.99
C VAL A 195 12.74 -12.72 -12.64
N PHE A 196 12.36 -11.53 -13.11
CA PHE A 196 11.06 -11.34 -13.76
C PHE A 196 11.01 -12.05 -15.12
N PRO A 197 9.81 -12.42 -15.61
CA PRO A 197 9.63 -12.95 -16.95
C PRO A 197 10.33 -12.11 -18.01
N GLY A 198 10.99 -12.76 -18.96
CA GLY A 198 11.79 -12.11 -20.01
C GLY A 198 13.20 -11.68 -19.59
N GLU A 199 13.56 -11.72 -18.30
CA GLU A 199 14.94 -11.47 -17.85
C GLU A 199 15.72 -12.78 -17.68
N SER A 200 17.04 -12.70 -17.86
CA SER A 200 17.97 -13.83 -17.77
C SER A 200 18.63 -13.87 -16.38
N PRO A 201 18.58 -15.01 -15.66
CA PRO A 201 19.30 -15.19 -14.41
C PRO A 201 20.82 -15.03 -14.54
N GLU A 202 21.37 -15.32 -15.72
CA GLU A 202 22.79 -15.16 -16.05
C GLU A 202 23.22 -13.69 -15.94
N THR A 203 22.33 -12.73 -16.24
CA THR A 203 22.59 -11.30 -16.01
C THR A 203 22.81 -10.99 -14.52
N VAL A 204 22.08 -11.67 -13.63
CA VAL A 204 22.27 -11.53 -12.17
C VAL A 204 23.60 -12.12 -11.75
N GLU A 205 23.97 -13.28 -12.27
CA GLU A 205 25.27 -13.91 -11.99
C GLU A 205 26.43 -13.02 -12.46
N ALA A 206 26.35 -12.49 -13.69
CA ALA A 206 27.34 -11.57 -14.24
C ALA A 206 27.44 -10.29 -13.39
N TRP A 207 26.31 -9.71 -13.02
CA TRP A 207 26.27 -8.53 -12.14
C TRP A 207 26.93 -8.81 -10.78
N LEU A 208 26.59 -9.93 -10.13
CA LEU A 208 27.22 -10.34 -8.87
C LEU A 208 28.73 -10.58 -9.02
N GLY A 209 29.16 -11.20 -10.11
CA GLY A 209 30.57 -11.39 -10.43
C GLY A 209 31.33 -10.05 -10.54
N HIS A 210 30.74 -9.06 -11.19
CA HIS A 210 31.28 -7.69 -11.26
C HIS A 210 31.32 -6.99 -9.89
N GLN A 211 30.44 -7.36 -8.96
CA GLN A 211 30.47 -6.91 -7.56
C GLN A 211 31.44 -7.73 -6.67
N GLY A 212 32.25 -8.62 -7.26
CA GLY A 212 33.23 -9.43 -6.53
C GLY A 212 32.65 -10.70 -5.89
N ILE A 213 31.49 -11.16 -6.34
CA ILE A 213 30.81 -12.37 -5.84
C ILE A 213 30.81 -13.42 -6.97
N PRO A 214 31.88 -14.23 -7.11
CA PRO A 214 32.02 -15.17 -8.22
C PRO A 214 31.11 -16.40 -8.05
N PRO A 215 30.97 -17.24 -9.09
CA PRO A 215 30.38 -18.57 -8.94
C PRO A 215 31.10 -19.40 -7.87
N ALA A 216 30.34 -20.10 -7.03
CA ALA A 216 30.88 -20.90 -5.93
C ALA A 216 30.12 -22.21 -5.76
N SER A 217 30.83 -23.25 -5.32
CA SER A 217 30.20 -24.51 -4.92
C SER A 217 29.23 -24.28 -3.75
N PRO A 218 28.11 -25.03 -3.67
CA PRO A 218 27.24 -25.05 -2.49
C PRO A 218 27.99 -25.33 -1.17
N SER A 219 29.11 -26.05 -1.23
CA SER A 219 29.95 -26.38 -0.06
C SER A 219 30.99 -25.32 0.32
N ALA A 220 31.20 -24.29 -0.50
CA ALA A 220 32.15 -23.22 -0.16
C ALA A 220 31.67 -22.46 1.08
N SER A 221 32.53 -21.74 1.80
CA SER A 221 32.15 -20.99 3.01
C SER A 221 31.99 -19.48 2.79
N GLY A 222 32.50 -18.95 1.68
CA GLY A 222 32.55 -17.52 1.38
C GLY A 222 31.40 -16.99 0.52
N PRO A 223 31.46 -15.71 0.11
CA PRO A 223 30.56 -15.14 -0.88
C PRO A 223 30.60 -15.95 -2.18
N GLY A 224 29.44 -16.10 -2.82
CA GLY A 224 29.41 -16.64 -4.15
C GLY A 224 28.01 -17.01 -4.64
N VAL A 225 27.88 -17.06 -5.97
CA VAL A 225 26.68 -17.53 -6.65
C VAL A 225 26.64 -19.04 -6.59
N ILE A 226 25.62 -19.60 -5.94
CA ILE A 226 25.46 -21.05 -5.75
C ILE A 226 24.83 -21.70 -6.98
N GLY A 227 23.99 -20.95 -7.70
CA GLY A 227 23.43 -21.35 -8.98
C GLY A 227 22.08 -20.71 -9.27
N THR A 228 21.56 -21.02 -10.44
CA THR A 228 20.26 -20.60 -10.94
C THR A 228 19.27 -21.76 -10.92
N PHE A 229 18.02 -21.44 -10.58
CA PHE A 229 16.98 -22.43 -10.31
C PHE A 229 15.65 -21.98 -10.90
N GLY A 230 14.74 -22.94 -11.06
CA GLY A 230 13.41 -22.71 -11.59
C GLY A 230 13.32 -22.89 -13.11
N GLY A 231 12.20 -22.46 -13.69
CA GLY A 231 11.89 -22.64 -15.11
C GLY A 231 10.66 -21.82 -15.53
N GLY A 232 10.53 -21.57 -16.83
CA GLY A 232 9.49 -20.69 -17.37
C GLY A 232 9.57 -19.28 -16.77
N ASP A 233 8.43 -18.79 -16.28
CA ASP A 233 8.28 -17.46 -15.68
C ASP A 233 8.84 -17.35 -14.25
N PHE A 234 9.17 -18.48 -13.61
CA PHE A 234 9.67 -18.52 -12.24
C PHE A 234 11.13 -18.97 -12.22
N ARG A 235 12.05 -18.02 -12.43
CA ARG A 235 13.50 -18.24 -12.34
C ARG A 235 14.10 -17.38 -11.23
N TRP A 236 15.15 -17.89 -10.59
CA TRP A 236 15.83 -17.18 -9.52
C TRP A 236 17.29 -17.63 -9.36
N THR A 237 18.12 -16.74 -8.83
CA THR A 237 19.53 -16.99 -8.52
C THR A 237 19.70 -17.11 -7.01
N ARG A 238 20.37 -18.18 -6.55
CA ARG A 238 20.81 -18.30 -5.16
C ARG A 238 22.22 -17.77 -5.03
N ALA A 239 22.46 -16.85 -4.10
CA ALA A 239 23.78 -16.33 -3.84
C ALA A 239 24.01 -16.17 -2.34
N ARG A 240 25.29 -16.19 -1.94
CA ARG A 240 25.73 -15.72 -0.64
C ARG A 240 26.44 -14.40 -0.80
N ILE A 241 25.93 -13.38 -0.14
CA ILE A 241 26.40 -12.00 -0.23
C ILE A 241 26.88 -11.54 1.17
N PRO A 242 27.94 -10.72 1.25
CA PRO A 242 28.43 -10.18 2.52
C PRO A 242 27.49 -9.16 3.17
#